data_AF-A0A226HAF8-F1
#
_entry.id   AF-A0A226HAF8-F1
#
_cell.length_a   1.000
_cell.length_b   1.000
_cell.length_c   1.000
_cell.angle_alpha   90.00
_cell.angle_beta   90.00
_cell.angle_gamma   90.00
#
_symmetry.space_group_name_H-M   'P 1'
#
loop_
_entity.id
_entity.type
_entity.pdbx_description
1 polymer ?
#
loop_
_entity_poly.entity_id
_entity_poly.type
_entity_poly.pdbx_seq_one_letter_code
_entity_poly.pdbx_strand_id
1 'polypeptide(L)'
;MDIKQIYIGHFSTLFCGSLIYILFRSSSLKMFTWFNILHLDTFFQRIRNYTSVINGNLPDFILYSLPDGLWMFSYISLVLYLWKNEVRYENLFWIFIIPLIAIISELGQLFNIIPGTFDIIDLLLYILGMLLPFVIYKKSITINL
;
A
#
# COMPACT_ATOMS: atom_id res chain seq x y z
N MET A 1 8.75 10.69 -19.41
CA MET A 1 8.32 9.64 -18.46
C MET A 1 9.55 8.86 -18.03
N ASP A 2 9.80 8.76 -16.73
CA ASP A 2 10.92 7.98 -16.20
C ASP A 2 10.49 6.53 -16.03
N ILE A 3 11.12 5.61 -16.77
CA ILE A 3 10.88 4.16 -16.65
C ILE A 3 11.10 3.66 -15.21
N LYS A 4 11.97 4.32 -14.45
CA LYS A 4 12.21 3.99 -13.03
C LYS A 4 10.96 4.17 -12.17
N GLN A 5 10.05 5.07 -12.53
CA GLN A 5 8.79 5.29 -11.82
C GLN A 5 7.88 4.04 -11.87
N ILE A 6 7.85 3.31 -12.98
CA ILE A 6 7.11 2.05 -13.02
C ILE A 6 7.84 0.97 -12.22
N TYR A 7 9.10 0.69 -12.55
CA TYR A 7 9.77 -0.48 -12.00
C TYR A 7 10.01 -0.34 -10.50
N ILE A 8 10.63 0.76 -10.08
CA ILE A 8 10.91 1.02 -8.67
C ILE A 8 9.66 1.54 -7.98
N GLY A 9 8.98 2.49 -8.61
CA GLY A 9 7.89 3.19 -7.95
C GLY A 9 6.63 2.35 -7.77
N HIS A 10 6.23 1.60 -8.79
CA HIS A 10 5.04 0.75 -8.76
C HIS A 10 5.35 -0.71 -8.43
N PHE A 11 6.12 -1.41 -9.28
CA PHE A 11 6.28 -2.86 -9.16
C PHE A 11 7.06 -3.27 -7.92
N SER A 12 8.19 -2.62 -7.62
CA SER A 12 8.98 -2.98 -6.44
C SER A 12 8.23 -2.71 -5.14
N THR A 13 7.57 -1.57 -5.00
CA THR A 13 6.83 -1.24 -3.76
C THR A 13 5.60 -2.11 -3.57
N LEU A 14 4.83 -2.38 -4.64
CA LEU A 14 3.69 -3.30 -4.60
C LEU A 14 4.15 -4.69 -4.16
N PHE A 15 5.24 -5.18 -4.76
CA PHE A 15 5.77 -6.50 -4.46
C PHE A 15 6.27 -6.58 -3.02
N CYS A 16 7.04 -5.59 -2.56
CA CYS A 16 7.53 -5.54 -1.19
C CYS A 16 6.39 -5.51 -0.16
N GLY A 17 5.39 -4.63 -0.34
CA GLY A 17 4.23 -4.59 0.56
C GLY A 17 3.46 -5.91 0.58
N SER A 18 3.25 -6.51 -0.60
CA SER A 18 2.58 -7.81 -0.72
C SER A 18 3.36 -8.94 -0.06
N LEU A 19 4.68 -8.98 -0.20
CA LEU A 19 5.53 -9.96 0.47
C LEU A 19 5.45 -9.84 1.98
N ILE A 20 5.56 -8.62 2.52
CA ILE A 20 5.40 -8.40 3.97
C ILE A 20 4.03 -8.91 4.42
N TYR A 21 2.97 -8.57 3.68
CA TYR A 21 1.61 -8.96 4.01
C TYR A 21 1.44 -10.49 4.01
N ILE A 22 1.86 -11.17 2.95
CA ILE A 22 1.68 -12.62 2.79
C ILE A 22 2.52 -13.42 3.81
N LEU A 23 3.73 -12.96 4.10
CA LEU A 23 4.69 -13.72 4.89
C LEU A 23 4.52 -13.56 6.40
N PHE A 24 4.04 -12.40 6.86
CA PHE A 24 4.03 -12.08 8.29
C PHE A 24 2.63 -11.85 8.89
N ARG A 25 1.62 -11.48 8.08
CA ARG A 25 0.26 -11.24 8.60
C ARG A 25 -0.47 -12.52 8.95
N SER A 26 -1.47 -12.42 9.83
CA SER A 26 -2.34 -13.54 10.19
C SER A 26 -3.00 -14.20 8.96
N SER A 27 -3.02 -15.54 8.93
CA SER A 27 -3.73 -16.32 7.92
C SER A 27 -5.26 -16.21 8.01
N SER A 28 -5.80 -15.63 9.09
CA SER A 28 -7.25 -15.39 9.24
C SER A 28 -7.80 -14.27 8.35
N LEU A 29 -6.92 -13.52 7.68
CA LEU A 29 -7.33 -12.42 6.80
C LEU A 29 -8.00 -12.95 5.54
N LYS A 30 -9.01 -12.22 5.05
CA LYS A 30 -9.82 -12.60 3.88
C LYS A 30 -8.98 -12.91 2.64
N MET A 31 -7.82 -12.29 2.47
CA MET A 31 -6.93 -12.55 1.34
C MET A 31 -6.48 -14.02 1.25
N PHE A 32 -6.29 -14.70 2.39
CA PHE A 32 -5.86 -16.10 2.41
C PHE A 32 -6.95 -17.09 2.00
N THR A 33 -8.23 -16.67 1.91
CA THR A 33 -9.28 -17.55 1.35
C THR A 33 -9.04 -17.82 -0.14
N TRP A 34 -8.50 -16.84 -0.87
CA TRP A 34 -8.09 -17.02 -2.27
C TRP A 34 -6.98 -18.05 -2.41
N PHE A 35 -6.02 -18.08 -1.49
CA PHE A 35 -4.96 -19.10 -1.50
C PHE A 35 -5.50 -20.50 -1.25
N ASN A 36 -6.49 -20.64 -0.38
CA ASN A 36 -7.17 -21.91 -0.18
C ASN A 36 -7.91 -22.36 -1.46
N ILE A 37 -8.64 -21.45 -2.11
CA ILE A 37 -9.34 -21.74 -3.39
C ILE A 37 -8.36 -22.15 -4.49
N LEU A 38 -7.16 -21.55 -4.52
CA LEU A 38 -6.11 -21.85 -5.50
C LEU A 38 -5.21 -23.03 -5.08
N HIS A 39 -5.48 -23.69 -3.95
CA HIS A 39 -4.65 -24.77 -3.39
C HIS A 39 -3.17 -24.38 -3.17
N LEU A 40 -2.91 -23.12 -2.82
CA LEU A 40 -1.57 -22.58 -2.54
C LEU A 40 -1.25 -22.50 -1.04
N ASP A 41 -2.19 -22.88 -0.18
CA ASP A 41 -2.10 -22.80 1.27
C ASP A 41 -0.88 -23.57 1.82
N THR A 42 -0.64 -24.79 1.36
CA THR A 42 0.51 -25.61 1.79
C THR A 42 1.85 -24.98 1.43
N PHE A 43 1.97 -24.39 0.24
CA PHE A 43 3.16 -23.69 -0.22
C PHE A 43 3.47 -22.48 0.68
N PHE A 44 2.48 -21.62 0.91
CA PHE A 44 2.67 -20.44 1.74
C PHE A 44 2.88 -20.77 3.21
N GLN A 45 2.21 -21.79 3.77
CA GLN A 45 2.49 -22.24 5.14
C GLN A 45 3.94 -22.69 5.30
N ARG A 46 4.49 -23.42 4.31
CA ARG A 46 5.89 -23.85 4.35
C ARG A 46 6.87 -22.69 4.35
N ILE A 47 6.60 -21.65 3.56
CA ILE A 47 7.45 -20.44 3.54
C ILE A 47 7.32 -19.69 4.87
N ARG A 48 6.10 -19.55 5.39
CA ARG A 48 5.81 -18.83 6.63
C ARG A 48 6.42 -19.48 7.88
N ASN A 49 6.66 -20.78 7.87
CA ASN A 49 7.38 -21.46 8.95
C ASN A 49 8.81 -20.95 9.12
N TYR A 50 9.45 -20.43 8.07
CA TYR A 50 10.76 -19.80 8.17
C TYR A 50 10.68 -18.35 8.66
N THR A 51 9.58 -17.65 8.39
CA THR A 51 9.41 -16.24 8.78
C THR A 51 8.83 -16.08 10.20
N SER A 52 8.18 -17.11 10.74
CA SER A 52 7.60 -17.10 12.09
C SER A 52 8.63 -16.80 13.20
N VAL A 53 9.87 -17.28 13.02
CA VAL A 53 10.99 -17.03 13.95
C VAL A 53 11.38 -15.54 13.99
N ILE A 54 11.22 -14.84 12.85
CA ILE A 54 11.56 -13.43 12.69
C ILE A 54 10.38 -12.54 13.11
N ASN A 55 9.15 -13.05 12.98
CA ASN A 55 7.92 -12.28 13.19
C ASN A 55 7.85 -11.62 14.58
N GLY A 56 8.26 -12.33 15.64
CA GLY A 56 8.25 -11.80 17.01
C GLY A 56 9.27 -10.66 17.28
N ASN A 57 10.21 -10.44 16.37
CA ASN A 57 11.25 -9.41 16.49
C ASN A 57 11.00 -8.19 15.58
N LEU A 58 9.96 -8.23 14.74
CA LEU A 58 9.63 -7.13 13.85
C LEU A 58 8.75 -6.09 14.56
N PRO A 59 9.05 -4.79 14.44
CA PRO A 59 8.16 -3.74 14.91
C PRO A 59 6.76 -3.85 14.28
N ASP A 60 5.73 -3.58 15.09
CA ASP A 60 4.34 -3.67 14.64
C ASP A 60 4.07 -2.81 13.39
N PHE A 61 4.60 -1.58 13.31
CA PHE A 61 4.36 -0.74 12.13
C PHE A 61 4.82 -1.38 10.80
N ILE A 62 5.85 -2.24 10.82
CA ILE A 62 6.31 -2.96 9.62
C ILE A 62 5.26 -3.98 9.19
N LEU A 63 4.59 -4.62 10.15
CA LEU A 63 3.63 -5.68 9.90
C LEU A 63 2.22 -5.16 9.65
N TYR A 64 1.80 -4.12 10.36
CA TYR A 64 0.43 -3.63 10.36
C TYR A 64 0.23 -2.46 9.39
N SER A 65 1.23 -1.59 9.19
CA SER A 65 1.04 -0.29 8.55
C SER A 65 1.88 -0.09 7.28
N LEU A 66 3.10 -0.62 7.24
CA LEU A 66 4.03 -0.45 6.12
C LEU A 66 3.54 -1.03 4.78
N PRO A 67 2.91 -2.22 4.72
CA PRO A 67 2.40 -2.76 3.46
C PRO A 67 1.44 -1.78 2.79
N ASP A 68 0.55 -1.20 3.58
CA ASP A 68 -0.48 -0.25 3.17
C ASP A 68 0.11 1.05 2.63
N GLY A 69 1.12 1.61 3.31
CA GLY A 69 1.87 2.76 2.82
C GLY A 69 2.63 2.48 1.51
N LEU A 70 3.22 1.29 1.37
CA LEU A 70 3.90 0.86 0.13
C LEU A 70 2.91 0.68 -1.03
N TRP A 71 1.73 0.14 -0.78
CA TRP A 71 0.68 0.04 -1.78
C TRP A 71 0.14 1.41 -2.19
N MET A 72 -0.02 2.33 -1.24
CA MET A 72 -0.39 3.71 -1.54
C MET A 72 0.65 4.41 -2.43
N PHE A 73 1.93 4.26 -2.07
CA PHE A 73 3.04 4.75 -2.88
C PHE A 73 3.03 4.17 -4.30
N SER A 74 2.82 2.87 -4.39
CA SER A 74 2.74 2.14 -5.64
C SER A 74 1.62 2.65 -6.54
N TYR A 75 0.45 2.86 -5.94
CA TYR A 75 -0.74 3.36 -6.63
C TYR A 75 -0.51 4.76 -7.19
N ILE A 76 -0.05 5.71 -6.37
CA ILE A 76 0.18 7.09 -6.82
C ILE A 76 1.28 7.13 -7.90
N SER A 77 2.35 6.35 -7.74
CA SER A 77 3.40 6.23 -8.76
C SER A 77 2.86 5.76 -10.10
N LEU A 78 1.96 4.76 -10.09
CA LEU A 78 1.32 4.24 -11.30
C LEU A 78 0.35 5.25 -11.91
N VAL A 79 -0.54 5.85 -11.12
CA VAL A 79 -1.54 6.81 -11.64
C VAL A 79 -0.86 8.02 -12.25
N LEU A 80 0.14 8.60 -11.57
CA LEU A 80 0.94 9.69 -12.14
C LEU A 80 1.58 9.27 -13.46
N TYR A 81 2.17 8.08 -13.52
CA TYR A 81 2.79 7.58 -14.74
C TYR A 81 1.78 7.42 -15.90
N LEU A 82 0.60 6.85 -15.63
CA LEU A 82 -0.47 6.67 -16.63
C LEU A 82 -0.94 8.01 -17.20
N TRP A 83 -0.97 9.05 -16.37
CA TRP A 83 -1.29 10.42 -16.78
C TRP A 83 -0.06 11.21 -17.27
N LYS A 84 1.03 10.53 -17.62
CA LYS A 84 2.27 11.15 -18.12
C LYS A 84 2.87 12.20 -17.17
N ASN A 85 2.63 12.04 -15.88
CA ASN A 85 2.98 12.97 -14.80
C ASN A 85 2.36 14.37 -14.95
N GLU A 86 1.23 14.49 -15.65
CA GLU A 86 0.44 15.72 -15.68
C GLU A 86 -0.64 15.66 -14.61
N VAL A 87 -0.76 16.70 -13.80
CA VAL A 87 -1.84 16.87 -12.82
C VAL A 87 -2.81 17.91 -13.37
N ARG A 88 -4.05 17.48 -13.64
CA ARG A 88 -5.13 18.31 -14.19
C ARG A 88 -6.45 18.01 -13.51
N TYR A 89 -7.43 18.90 -13.62
CA TYR A 89 -8.75 18.69 -13.01
C TYR A 89 -9.39 17.34 -13.38
N GLU A 90 -9.19 16.83 -14.60
CA GLU A 90 -9.81 15.57 -15.04
C GLU A 90 -9.24 14.33 -14.35
N ASN A 91 -8.01 14.41 -13.82
CA ASN A 91 -7.34 13.26 -13.19
C ASN A 91 -7.15 13.37 -11.68
N LEU A 92 -7.48 14.51 -11.05
CA LEU A 92 -7.44 14.66 -9.59
C LEU A 92 -8.26 13.57 -8.89
N PHE A 93 -9.44 13.23 -9.43
CA PHE A 93 -10.27 12.17 -8.88
C PHE A 93 -9.51 10.85 -8.82
N TRP A 94 -8.86 10.44 -9.91
CA TRP A 94 -8.07 9.20 -9.97
C TRP A 94 -6.80 9.26 -9.13
N ILE A 95 -6.24 10.44 -8.90
CA ILE A 95 -5.07 10.58 -8.03
C ILE A 95 -5.46 10.40 -6.56
N PHE A 96 -6.59 10.98 -6.13
CA PHE A 96 -6.92 11.10 -4.72
C PHE A 96 -7.97 10.12 -4.21
N ILE A 97 -8.70 9.40 -5.07
CA ILE A 97 -9.79 8.52 -4.61
C ILE A 97 -9.32 7.45 -3.62
N ILE A 98 -8.22 6.75 -3.89
CA ILE A 98 -7.71 5.71 -2.97
C ILE A 98 -7.14 6.31 -1.67
N PRO A 99 -6.27 7.36 -1.70
CA PRO A 99 -5.85 8.03 -0.46
C PRO A 99 -7.01 8.53 0.39
N LEU A 100 -8.02 9.14 -0.23
CA LEU A 100 -9.19 9.66 0.49
C LEU A 100 -9.98 8.54 1.13
N ILE A 101 -10.25 7.44 0.41
CA ILE A 101 -10.95 6.28 0.96
C ILE A 101 -10.17 5.70 2.14
N ALA A 102 -8.85 5.54 2.03
CA ALA A 102 -8.01 5.01 3.10
C ALA A 102 -8.04 5.90 4.36
N ILE A 103 -7.81 7.20 4.21
CA ILE A 103 -7.82 8.16 5.32
C ILE A 103 -9.21 8.26 5.96
N ILE A 104 -10.27 8.34 5.16
CA ILE A 104 -11.65 8.40 5.66
C ILE A 104 -12.00 7.08 6.37
N SER A 105 -11.57 5.93 5.84
CA SER A 105 -11.78 4.64 6.47
C SER A 105 -11.15 4.59 7.85
N GLU A 106 -9.93 5.08 7.98
CA GLU A 106 -9.18 5.14 9.24
C GLU A 106 -9.83 6.09 10.24
N LEU A 107 -10.21 7.29 9.81
CA LEU A 107 -10.97 8.23 10.66
C LEU A 107 -12.34 7.68 11.04
N GLY A 108 -12.99 6.88 10.20
CA GLY A 108 -14.25 6.22 10.51
C GLY A 108 -14.12 5.15 11.60
N GLN A 109 -12.94 4.53 11.75
CA GLN A 109 -12.66 3.60 12.84
C GLN A 109 -12.59 4.32 14.19
N LEU A 110 -12.12 5.57 14.23
CA LEU A 110 -12.12 6.39 15.46
C LEU A 110 -13.53 6.56 16.05
N PHE A 111 -14.53 6.66 15.19
CA PHE A 111 -15.94 6.80 15.58
C PHE A 111 -16.69 5.46 15.65
N ASN A 112 -16.00 4.33 15.49
CA ASN A 112 -16.59 2.99 15.39
C ASN A 112 -17.67 2.85 14.29
N ILE A 113 -17.63 3.72 13.27
CA ILE A 113 -18.53 3.65 12.10
C ILE A 113 -18.07 2.52 11.17
N ILE A 114 -16.75 2.34 11.08
CA ILE A 114 -16.09 1.33 10.25
C ILE A 114 -15.41 0.33 11.19
N PRO A 115 -15.58 -1.00 10.97
CA PRO A 115 -14.92 -2.01 11.78
C PRO A 115 -13.40 -1.96 11.56
N GLY A 116 -12.65 -1.82 12.65
CA GLY A 116 -11.19 -1.75 12.62
C GLY A 116 -10.65 -1.17 13.94
N THR A 117 -9.36 -0.90 13.97
CA THR A 117 -8.67 -0.25 15.09
C THR A 117 -7.98 0.99 14.57
N PHE A 118 -8.40 2.16 15.04
CA PHE A 118 -7.75 3.41 14.69
C PHE A 118 -6.25 3.40 15.08
N ASP A 119 -5.37 3.59 14.10
CA ASP A 119 -3.93 3.73 14.27
C ASP A 119 -3.40 4.99 13.56
N ILE A 120 -2.68 5.82 14.33
CA ILE A 120 -2.04 7.04 13.84
C ILE A 120 -0.91 6.71 12.85
N ILE A 121 -0.26 5.55 13.01
CA ILE A 121 0.81 5.10 12.12
C ILE A 121 0.23 4.76 10.74
N ASP A 122 -0.97 4.17 10.67
CA ASP A 122 -1.65 3.89 9.41
C ASP A 122 -1.92 5.19 8.64
N LEU A 123 -2.48 6.21 9.32
CA LEU A 123 -2.66 7.55 8.74
C LEU A 123 -1.34 8.15 8.24
N LEU A 124 -0.29 8.09 9.06
CA LEU A 124 1.02 8.63 8.69
C LEU A 124 1.55 7.95 7.42
N LEU A 125 1.45 6.62 7.31
CA LEU A 125 1.95 5.88 6.16
C LEU A 125 1.08 6.03 4.92
N TYR A 126 -0.24 6.23 5.05
CA TYR A 126 -1.07 6.63 3.93
C TYR A 126 -0.68 8.01 3.40
N ILE A 127 -0.47 8.99 4.29
CA ILE A 127 -0.05 10.35 3.90
C ILE A 127 1.34 10.32 3.26
N LEU A 128 2.29 9.59 3.84
CA LEU A 128 3.64 9.46 3.27
C LEU A 128 3.62 8.73 1.93
N GLY A 129 2.90 7.61 1.84
CA GLY A 129 2.74 6.87 0.58
C GLY A 129 2.11 7.72 -0.50
N MET A 130 1.18 8.60 -0.13
CA MET A 130 0.55 9.54 -1.04
C MET A 130 1.50 10.66 -1.49
N LEU A 131 2.23 11.29 -0.56
CA LEU A 131 3.02 12.51 -0.84
C LEU A 131 4.41 12.22 -1.42
N LEU A 132 5.07 11.13 -1.02
CA LEU A 132 6.44 10.84 -1.44
C LEU A 132 6.61 10.72 -2.96
N PRO A 133 5.70 10.11 -3.74
CA PRO A 133 5.79 10.11 -5.19
C PRO A 133 5.82 11.52 -5.80
N PHE A 134 5.04 12.48 -5.28
CA PHE A 134 5.07 13.87 -5.73
C PHE A 134 6.42 14.54 -5.45
N VAL A 135 7.06 14.21 -4.32
CA VAL A 135 8.38 14.74 -3.96
C VAL A 135 9.47 14.12 -4.84
N ILE A 136 9.44 12.79 -5.02
CA ILE A 136 10.46 12.03 -5.77
C ILE A 136 10.39 12.37 -7.27
N TYR A 137 9.19 12.43 -7.84
CA TYR A 137 8.98 12.70 -9.27
C TYR A 137 8.74 14.19 -9.58
N LYS A 138 8.98 15.10 -8.61
CA LYS A 138 8.71 16.54 -8.74
C LYS A 138 9.21 17.15 -10.04
N LYS A 139 10.43 16.81 -10.47
CA LYS A 139 11.03 17.36 -11.71
C LYS A 139 10.33 16.90 -13.00
N SER A 140 9.60 15.80 -12.93
CA SER A 140 8.87 15.22 -14.06
C SER A 140 7.38 15.55 -14.03
N ILE A 141 6.87 16.14 -12.94
CA ILE A 141 5.46 16.47 -12.76
C ILE A 141 5.18 17.87 -13.30
N THR A 142 4.15 17.97 -14.12
CA THR A 142 3.60 19.24 -14.61
C THR A 142 2.22 19.45 -14.01
N ILE A 143 1.97 20.61 -13.40
CA ILE A 143 0.67 20.95 -12.81
C ILE A 143 -0.03 21.94 -13.72
N ASN A 144 -1.15 21.52 -14.31
CA ASN A 144 -2.01 22.30 -15.20
C ASN A 144 -3.44 22.23 -14.65
N LEU A 145 -3.68 22.97 -13.56
CA LEU A 145 -5.00 23.12 -12.93
C LEU A 145 -5.76 24.20 -13.68
#